data_AF-A0A1G3FMP7-F1
#
_entry.id   AF-A0A1G3FMP7-F1
#
_cell.length_a   1.000
_cell.length_b   1.000
_cell.length_c   1.000
_cell.angle_alpha   90.00
_cell.angle_beta   90.00
_cell.angle_gamma   90.00
#
_symmetry.space_group_name_H-M   'P 1'
#
loop_
_entity.id
_entity.type
_entity.pdbx_description
1 polymer ?
#
loop_
_entity_poly.entity_id
_entity_poly.type
_entity_poly.pdbx_seq_one_letter_code
_entity_poly.pdbx_strand_id
1 'polypeptide(L)'
;MTAEIAVLHVQDRLRQDCEPVVAIYRDLGAVQAEQIVARALGELALTMSGLAAQVRAHQLQNMARQLRRLQRLSEQLGMLSLGAVA
;
A
#
# COMPACT_ATOMS: atom_id res chain seq x y z
N MET A 1 0.95 -28.40 -34.84
CA MET A 1 0.50 -27.86 -33.55
C MET A 1 0.88 -26.39 -33.51
N THR A 2 -0.10 -25.49 -33.58
CA THR A 2 0.10 -24.04 -33.53
C THR A 2 -0.17 -23.57 -32.11
N ALA A 3 0.84 -22.99 -31.45
CA ALA A 3 0.70 -22.37 -30.14
C ALA A 3 0.26 -20.91 -30.32
N GLU A 4 -0.81 -20.53 -29.65
CA GLU A 4 -1.34 -19.16 -29.67
C GLU A 4 -0.75 -18.38 -28.49
N ILE A 5 -0.10 -17.25 -28.78
CA ILE A 5 0.49 -16.38 -27.76
C ILE A 5 -0.56 -15.33 -27.40
N ALA A 6 -1.18 -15.47 -26.24
CA ALA A 6 -2.12 -14.48 -25.70
C ALA A 6 -1.37 -13.39 -24.93
N VAL A 7 -1.63 -12.12 -25.26
CA VAL A 7 -1.12 -10.97 -24.50
C VAL A 7 -2.03 -10.74 -23.29
N LEU A 8 -1.49 -10.95 -22.09
CA LEU A 8 -2.20 -10.70 -20.83
C LEU A 8 -2.12 -9.20 -20.50
N HIS A 9 -3.25 -8.49 -20.54
CA HIS A 9 -3.34 -7.13 -20.00
C HIS A 9 -3.93 -7.17 -18.59
N VAL A 10 -3.07 -7.10 -17.57
CA VAL A 10 -3.51 -6.95 -16.18
C VAL A 10 -4.04 -5.53 -16.01
N GLN A 11 -5.37 -5.37 -16.08
CA GLN A 11 -6.06 -4.13 -15.74
C GLN A 11 -6.52 -4.18 -14.28
N ASP A 12 -5.56 -4.17 -13.35
CA ASP A 12 -5.91 -4.08 -11.93
C ASP A 12 -6.50 -2.70 -11.64
N ARG A 13 -7.80 -2.66 -11.34
CA ARG A 13 -8.45 -1.45 -10.83
C ARG A 13 -8.01 -1.25 -9.38
N LEU A 14 -7.25 -0.20 -9.13
CA LEU A 14 -6.90 0.24 -7.78
C LEU A 14 -8.16 0.76 -7.08
N ARG A 15 -8.60 0.03 -6.06
CA ARG A 15 -9.65 0.46 -5.14
C ARG A 15 -9.02 1.27 -4.02
N GLN A 16 -9.52 2.49 -3.86
CA GLN A 16 -9.18 3.37 -2.77
C GLN A 16 -10.48 3.89 -2.14
N ASP A 17 -10.52 3.91 -0.82
CA ASP A 17 -11.54 4.58 -0.03
C ASP A 17 -10.94 5.89 0.50
N CYS A 18 -11.55 7.01 0.14
CA CYS A 18 -11.05 8.31 0.60
C CYS A 18 -11.55 8.67 2.00
N GLU A 19 -12.57 7.98 2.53
CA GLU A 19 -13.22 8.35 3.78
C GLU A 19 -12.24 8.40 4.98
N PRO A 20 -11.27 7.47 5.14
CA PRO A 20 -10.29 7.58 6.23
C PRO A 20 -9.50 8.89 6.19
N VAL A 21 -9.07 9.32 5.01
CA VAL A 21 -8.34 10.58 4.83
C VAL A 21 -9.26 11.77 5.08
N VAL A 22 -10.49 11.73 4.56
CA VAL A 22 -11.49 12.79 4.78
C VAL A 22 -11.82 12.93 6.27
N ALA A 23 -11.94 11.84 7.01
CA ALA A 23 -12.17 11.86 8.45
C ALA A 23 -11.01 12.54 9.20
N ILE A 24 -9.76 12.22 8.85
CA ILE A 24 -8.58 12.87 9.46
C ILE A 24 -8.60 14.39 9.22
N TYR A 25 -8.92 14.83 7.99
CA TYR A 25 -9.05 16.26 7.66
C TYR A 25 -10.19 16.94 8.40
N ARG A 26 -11.29 16.24 8.62
CA ARG A 26 -12.45 16.73 9.36
C ARG A 26 -12.16 16.89 10.85
N ASP A 27 -11.46 15.94 11.45
CA ASP A 27 -11.24 15.88 12.90
C ASP A 27 -10.11 16.79 13.37
N LEU A 28 -9.06 16.98 12.56
CA LEU A 28 -7.83 17.69 12.96
C LEU A 28 -7.66 19.06 12.28
N GLY A 29 -8.48 19.35 11.26
CA GLY A 29 -8.30 20.49 10.39
C GLY A 29 -7.13 20.32 9.42
N ALA A 30 -7.14 21.13 8.36
CA ALA A 30 -6.31 20.90 7.17
C ALA A 30 -4.79 20.80 7.46
N VAL A 31 -4.23 21.70 8.26
CA VAL A 31 -2.78 21.77 8.50
C VAL A 31 -2.27 20.53 9.25
N GLN A 32 -2.95 20.14 10.32
CA GLN A 32 -2.53 18.99 11.13
C GLN A 32 -2.80 17.67 10.39
N ALA A 33 -3.94 17.59 9.70
CA ALA A 33 -4.28 16.45 8.86
C ALA A 33 -3.26 16.22 7.75
N GLU A 34 -2.85 17.27 7.04
CA GLU A 34 -1.85 17.18 5.98
C GLU A 34 -0.51 16.62 6.50
N GLN A 35 -0.06 17.11 7.66
CA GLN A 35 1.17 16.61 8.29
C GLN A 35 1.07 15.11 8.64
N ILE A 36 -0.05 14.68 9.22
CA ILE A 36 -0.26 13.28 9.60
C ILE A 36 -0.36 12.38 8.37
N VAL A 37 -1.15 12.79 7.36
CA VAL A 37 -1.33 12.02 6.12
C VAL A 37 -0.01 11.92 5.37
N ALA A 38 0.73 13.03 5.23
CA ALA A 38 2.06 13.03 4.61
C ALA A 38 3.04 12.11 5.35
N ARG A 39 3.02 12.14 6.69
CA ARG A 39 3.84 11.26 7.52
C ARG A 39 3.50 9.78 7.30
N ALA A 40 2.23 9.43 7.32
CA ALA A 40 1.76 8.07 7.11
C ALA A 40 2.12 7.54 5.70
N LEU A 41 1.97 8.39 4.67
CA LEU A 41 2.41 8.07 3.31
C LEU A 41 3.92 7.83 3.23
N GLY A 42 4.72 8.65 3.90
CA GLY A 42 6.17 8.45 4.01
C GLY A 42 6.55 7.13 4.68
N GLU A 43 5.87 6.77 5.76
CA GLU A 43 6.09 5.49 6.45
C GLU A 43 5.70 4.28 5.60
N LEU A 44 4.60 4.39 4.84
CA LEU A 44 4.16 3.37 3.89
C LEU A 44 5.22 3.19 2.79
N ALA A 45 5.68 4.28 2.18
CA ALA A 45 6.71 4.23 1.14
C ALA A 45 8.02 3.62 1.62
N LEU A 46 8.49 3.98 2.83
CA LEU A 46 9.67 3.38 3.44
C LEU A 46 9.50 1.87 3.69
N THR A 47 8.32 1.47 4.17
CA THR A 47 8.00 0.06 4.43
C THR A 47 8.00 -0.75 3.13
N MET A 48 7.37 -0.25 2.06
CA MET A 48 7.39 -0.87 0.74
C MET A 48 8.79 -0.98 0.16
N SER A 49 9.60 0.08 0.30
CA SER A 49 10.99 0.08 -0.18
C SER A 49 11.84 -0.99 0.51
N GLY A 50 11.72 -1.11 1.84
CA GLY A 50 12.41 -2.14 2.62
C GLY A 50 11.97 -3.56 2.23
N LEU A 51 10.67 -3.79 2.09
CA LEU A 51 10.11 -5.06 1.62
C LEU A 51 10.64 -5.43 0.22
N ALA A 52 10.61 -4.49 -0.72
CA ALA A 52 11.10 -4.72 -2.08
C ALA A 52 12.61 -5.04 -2.09
N ALA A 53 13.41 -4.40 -1.23
CA ALA A 53 14.83 -4.73 -1.08
C ALA A 53 15.05 -6.14 -0.53
N GLN A 54 14.28 -6.55 0.48
CA GLN A 54 14.35 -7.90 1.06
C GLN A 54 13.95 -8.98 0.04
N VAL A 55 12.90 -8.75 -0.75
CA VAL A 55 12.47 -9.66 -1.83
C VAL A 55 13.58 -9.82 -2.87
N ARG A 56 14.18 -8.71 -3.34
CA ARG A 56 15.31 -8.76 -4.28
C ARG A 56 16.53 -9.48 -3.72
N ALA A 57 16.75 -9.41 -2.40
CA ALA A 57 17.83 -10.10 -1.71
C ALA A 57 17.49 -11.55 -1.28
N HIS A 58 16.32 -12.07 -1.63
CA HIS A 58 15.80 -13.36 -1.16
C HIS A 58 15.75 -13.51 0.37
N GLN A 59 15.68 -12.39 1.10
CA GLN A 59 15.62 -12.34 2.56
C GLN A 59 14.16 -12.38 3.04
N LEU A 60 13.53 -13.55 2.92
CA LEU A 60 12.09 -13.71 3.22
C LEU A 60 11.78 -13.91 4.72
N GLN A 61 12.81 -13.90 5.55
CA GLN A 61 12.67 -14.04 6.99
C GLN A 61 11.85 -12.86 7.54
N ASN A 62 10.82 -13.15 8.35
CA ASN A 62 9.91 -12.15 8.92
C ASN A 62 9.00 -11.39 7.93
N MET A 63 9.02 -11.74 6.64
CA MET A 63 8.25 -11.07 5.58
C MET A 63 6.76 -10.96 5.94
N ALA A 64 6.14 -12.03 6.44
CA ALA A 64 4.74 -12.03 6.85
C ALA A 64 4.38 -10.98 7.92
N ARG A 65 5.31 -10.68 8.84
CA ARG A 65 5.08 -9.65 9.87
C ARG A 65 5.14 -8.25 9.25
N GLN A 66 6.08 -8.03 8.33
CA GLN A 66 6.27 -6.75 7.66
C GLN A 66 5.14 -6.46 6.67
N LEU A 67 4.65 -7.49 5.97
CA LEU A 67 3.45 -7.45 5.13
C LEU A 67 2.18 -7.10 5.92
N ARG A 68 1.94 -7.74 7.07
CA ARG A 68 0.83 -7.34 7.98
C ARG A 68 0.94 -5.90 8.50
N ARG A 69 2.16 -5.34 8.58
CA ARG A 69 2.34 -3.92 8.91
C ARG A 69 2.01 -3.04 7.71
N LEU A 70 2.43 -3.42 6.51
CA LEU A 70 2.09 -2.73 5.27
C LEU A 70 0.57 -2.70 5.05
N GLN A 71 -0.11 -3.84 5.23
CA GLN A 71 -1.56 -3.94 5.14
C GLN A 71 -2.24 -2.91 6.04
N ARG A 72 -1.91 -2.89 7.34
CA ARG A 72 -2.53 -1.95 8.29
C ARG A 72 -2.26 -0.49 7.93
N LEU A 73 -1.04 -0.15 7.53
CA LEU A 73 -0.70 1.21 7.09
C LEU A 73 -1.51 1.63 5.85
N SER A 74 -1.70 0.70 4.91
CA SER A 74 -2.47 0.95 3.69
C SER A 74 -3.97 1.12 3.99
N GLU A 75 -4.54 0.30 4.87
CA GLU A 75 -5.95 0.38 5.28
C GLU A 75 -6.25 1.68 6.04
N GLN A 76 -5.31 2.16 6.88
CA GLN A 76 -5.43 3.45 7.57
C GLN A 76 -5.56 4.65 6.62
N LEU A 77 -5.01 4.53 5.42
CA LEU A 77 -5.10 5.55 4.36
C LEU A 77 -6.17 5.22 3.31
N GLY A 78 -6.94 4.14 3.53
CA GLY A 78 -7.96 3.67 2.61
C GLY A 78 -7.42 3.08 1.30
N MET A 79 -6.15 2.68 1.25
CA MET A 79 -5.54 2.02 0.09
C MET A 79 -5.92 0.53 0.03
N LEU A 80 -7.20 0.24 -0.23
CA LEU A 80 -7.79 -1.10 -0.15
C LEU A 80 -7.09 -2.13 -1.05
N SER A 81 -6.79 -1.78 -2.29
CA SER A 81 -6.08 -2.70 -3.20
C SER A 81 -4.68 -3.04 -2.73
N LEU A 82 -3.98 -2.11 -2.09
CA LEU A 82 -2.65 -2.36 -1.55
C LEU A 82 -2.74 -3.25 -0.30
N GLY A 83 -3.72 -3.02 0.57
CA GLY A 83 -3.96 -3.86 1.73
C GLY A 83 -4.31 -5.30 1.37
N ALA A 84 -5.05 -5.51 0.28
CA ALA A 84 -5.45 -6.84 -0.17
C ALA A 84 -4.28 -7.71 -0.69
N VAL A 85 -3.18 -7.09 -1.15
CA VAL A 85 -2.01 -7.79 -1.72
C VAL A 85 -0.81 -7.84 -0.78
N ALA A 86 -0.91 -7.20 0.38
CA ALA A 86 0.11 -7.22 1.43
C ALA A 86 -0.05 -8.46 2.31
#